data_AF-A0A662G0Y3-F1
#
_entry.id   AF-A0A662G0Y3-F1
#
_cell.length_a   1.000
_cell.length_b   1.000
_cell.length_c   1.000
_cell.angle_alpha   90.00
_cell.angle_beta   90.00
_cell.angle_gamma   90.00
#
_symmetry.space_group_name_H-M   'P 1'
#
loop_
_entity.id
_entity.type
_entity.pdbx_description
1 polymer ?
#
loop_
_entity_poly.entity_id
_entity_poly.type
_entity_poly.pdbx_seq_one_letter_code
_entity_poly.pdbx_strand_id
1 'polypeptide(L)'
;MESLNKLERYILAYLWYEYGGALYFSKGKESAEKFLAKMLTNELISERPYYYKTVVDGFVDALKRLQEYWMIQLSGYEITLTSYGQQLAKQIEKNEYTQLKSDIAKGKLR
;
A
#
# COMPACT_ATOMS: atom_id res chain seq x y z
N MET A 1 -14.35 2.87 -14.79
CA MET A 1 -13.16 2.25 -14.18
C MET A 1 -12.88 3.02 -12.91
N GLU A 2 -12.86 2.37 -11.75
CA GLU A 2 -12.50 3.04 -10.50
C GLU A 2 -11.08 3.59 -10.62
N SER A 3 -10.94 4.90 -10.52
CA SER A 3 -9.62 5.55 -10.56
C SER A 3 -8.93 5.29 -9.23
N LEU A 4 -7.95 4.38 -9.23
CA LEU A 4 -7.12 4.14 -8.05
C LEU A 4 -6.38 5.42 -7.63
N ASN A 5 -6.42 5.73 -6.35
CA ASN A 5 -5.67 6.82 -5.76
C ASN A 5 -4.17 6.49 -5.63
N LYS A 6 -3.36 7.48 -5.25
CA LYS A 6 -1.89 7.33 -5.14
C LYS A 6 -1.47 6.22 -4.17
N LEU A 7 -2.16 6.07 -3.04
CA LEU A 7 -1.84 5.06 -2.02
C LEU A 7 -2.22 3.65 -2.48
N GLU A 8 -3.37 3.51 -3.14
CA GLU A 8 -3.81 2.24 -3.71
C GLU A 8 -2.83 1.77 -4.79
N ARG A 9 -2.47 2.66 -5.73
CA ARG A 9 -1.45 2.38 -6.76
C ARG A 9 -0.10 2.03 -6.13
N TYR A 10 0.30 2.76 -5.09
CA TYR A 10 1.54 2.49 -4.38
C TYR A 10 1.55 1.08 -3.78
N ILE A 11 0.49 0.66 -3.08
CA ILE A 11 0.42 -0.67 -2.46
C ILE A 11 0.56 -1.77 -3.53
N LEU A 12 -0.19 -1.66 -4.64
CA LEU A 12 -0.14 -2.65 -5.71
C LEU A 12 1.27 -2.75 -6.32
N ALA A 13 1.88 -1.61 -6.63
CA ALA A 13 3.22 -1.55 -7.18
C ALA A 13 4.28 -2.02 -6.18
N TYR A 14 4.13 -1.69 -4.90
CA TYR A 14 5.02 -2.11 -3.82
C TYR A 14 5.06 -3.63 -3.70
N LEU A 15 3.89 -4.27 -3.60
CA LEU A 15 3.81 -5.73 -3.54
C LEU A 15 4.42 -6.38 -4.79
N TRP A 16 4.18 -5.79 -5.97
CA TRP A 16 4.72 -6.30 -7.23
C TRP A 16 6.24 -6.19 -7.34
N TYR A 17 6.79 -4.98 -7.13
CA TYR A 17 8.21 -4.71 -7.38
C TYR A 17 9.12 -5.16 -6.25
N GLU A 18 8.68 -5.08 -4.99
CA GLU A 18 9.54 -5.39 -3.84
C GLU A 18 9.39 -6.85 -3.38
N TYR A 19 8.22 -7.47 -3.61
CA TYR A 19 7.90 -8.81 -3.09
C TYR A 19 7.36 -9.81 -4.12
N GLY A 20 7.33 -9.46 -5.42
CA GLY A 20 6.84 -10.36 -6.46
C GLY A 20 5.35 -10.72 -6.34
N GLY A 21 4.58 -9.95 -5.56
CA GLY A 21 3.13 -10.06 -5.42
C GLY A 21 2.63 -10.60 -4.09
N ALA A 22 3.49 -11.03 -3.16
CA ALA A 22 3.07 -11.55 -1.85
C ALA A 22 4.05 -11.18 -0.74
N LEU A 23 3.54 -10.69 0.39
CA LEU A 23 4.31 -10.32 1.57
C LEU A 23 3.77 -11.03 2.81
N TYR A 24 4.67 -11.71 3.53
CA TYR A 24 4.43 -12.22 4.87
C TYR A 24 4.88 -11.21 5.92
N PHE A 25 4.04 -10.98 6.93
CA PHE A 25 4.30 -10.03 8.00
C PHE A 25 3.84 -10.57 9.35
N SER A 26 4.59 -10.26 10.42
CA SER A 26 4.17 -10.59 11.78
C SER A 26 3.49 -9.38 12.41
N LYS A 27 2.17 -9.47 12.62
CA LYS A 27 1.43 -8.43 13.34
C LYS A 27 1.41 -8.72 14.85
N GLY A 28 1.50 -7.65 15.64
CA GLY A 28 1.30 -7.72 17.09
C GLY A 28 -0.19 -7.76 17.46
N LYS A 29 -0.59 -6.96 18.45
CA LYS A 29 -1.99 -6.87 18.92
C LYS A 29 -2.91 -6.01 18.03
N GLU A 30 -2.41 -5.42 16.95
CA GLU A 30 -3.18 -4.53 16.08
C GLU A 30 -3.75 -5.25 14.84
N SER A 31 -4.69 -4.59 14.14
CA SER A 31 -5.26 -5.15 12.91
C SER A 31 -4.18 -5.24 11.81
N ALA A 32 -4.37 -6.17 10.87
CA ALA A 32 -3.41 -6.38 9.80
C ALA A 32 -3.23 -5.12 8.94
N GLU A 33 -4.33 -4.42 8.65
CA GLU A 33 -4.36 -3.19 7.87
C GLU A 33 -3.58 -2.08 8.58
N LYS A 34 -3.77 -1.93 9.89
CA LYS A 34 -3.08 -0.90 10.68
C LYS A 34 -1.58 -1.18 10.79
N PHE A 35 -1.22 -2.45 10.99
CA PHE A 35 0.17 -2.88 11.01
C PHE A 35 0.84 -2.56 9.66
N LEU A 36 0.24 -3.02 8.56
CA LEU A 36 0.78 -2.80 7.21
C LEU A 36 0.84 -1.32 6.86
N ALA A 37 -0.18 -0.53 7.21
CA ALA A 37 -0.18 0.91 6.97
C ALA A 37 1.00 1.61 7.67
N LYS A 38 1.28 1.26 8.92
CA LYS A 38 2.46 1.79 9.64
C LYS A 38 3.76 1.32 9.01
N MET A 39 3.85 0.04 8.64
CA MET A 39 5.04 -0.52 7.98
C MET A 39 5.35 0.24 6.68
N LEU A 40 4.36 0.38 5.80
CA LEU A 40 4.47 1.12 4.54
C LEU A 40 4.80 2.59 4.77
N THR A 41 4.20 3.22 5.79
CA THR A 41 4.50 4.62 6.12
C THR A 41 5.93 4.77 6.62
N ASN A 42 6.41 3.88 7.49
CA ASN A 42 7.73 3.93 8.11
C ASN A 42 8.87 3.70 7.10
N GLU A 43 8.60 3.01 5.99
CA GLU A 43 9.55 2.90 4.88
C GLU A 43 9.69 4.19 4.07
N LEU A 44 8.68 5.05 4.09
CA LEU A 44 8.65 6.29 3.31
C LEU A 44 9.07 7.51 4.15
N ILE A 45 8.63 7.56 5.40
CA ILE A 45 8.81 8.69 6.31
C ILE A 45 9.00 8.23 7.77
N SER A 46 9.83 8.95 8.52
CA SER A 46 9.94 8.77 9.97
C SER A 46 8.61 9.15 10.67
N GLU A 47 8.41 8.74 11.93
CA GLU A 47 7.17 9.03 12.70
C GLU A 47 7.02 10.51 13.15
N ARG A 48 7.92 11.40 12.73
CA ARG A 48 7.99 12.80 13.18
C ARG A 48 7.14 13.81 12.40
N PRO A 49 6.95 13.71 11.06
CA PRO A 49 6.20 14.70 10.30
C PRO A 49 4.75 14.80 10.75
N TYR A 50 4.21 16.03 10.74
CA TYR A 50 2.82 16.29 11.17
C TYR A 50 1.76 15.52 10.37
N TYR A 51 2.08 15.15 9.12
CA TYR A 51 1.19 14.40 8.23
C TYR A 51 1.36 12.87 8.35
N TYR A 52 2.26 12.38 9.21
CA TYR A 52 2.49 10.94 9.38
C TYR A 52 1.19 10.17 9.63
N LYS A 53 0.39 10.63 10.61
CA LYS A 53 -0.89 10.02 10.93
C LYS A 53 -1.85 10.01 9.74
N THR A 54 -1.90 11.10 8.97
CA THR A 54 -2.73 11.19 7.77
C THR A 54 -2.32 10.17 6.70
N VAL A 55 -1.01 9.91 6.55
CA VAL A 55 -0.50 8.89 5.62
C VAL A 55 -0.87 7.49 6.11
N VAL A 56 -0.71 7.20 7.40
CA VAL A 56 -1.12 5.92 8.01
C VAL A 56 -2.62 5.69 7.80
N ASP A 57 -3.45 6.65 8.17
CA ASP A 57 -4.91 6.54 8.04
C ASP A 57 -5.31 6.35 6.56
N GLY A 58 -4.65 7.07 5.64
CA GLY A 58 -4.84 6.90 4.19
C GLY A 58 -4.46 5.50 3.68
N PHE A 59 -3.37 4.92 4.19
CA PHE A 59 -2.98 3.55 3.83
C PHE A 59 -3.94 2.52 4.40
N VAL A 60 -4.47 2.71 5.61
CA VAL A 60 -5.51 1.83 6.16
C VAL A 60 -6.73 1.82 5.23
N ASP A 61 -7.19 3.00 4.80
CA ASP A 61 -8.34 3.11 3.90
C ASP A 61 -8.05 2.50 2.52
N ALA A 62 -6.85 2.70 1.99
CA ALA A 62 -6.43 2.11 0.72
C ALA A 62 -6.38 0.57 0.79
N LEU A 63 -5.83 0.00 1.86
CA LEU A 63 -5.80 -1.45 2.06
C LEU A 63 -7.22 -2.05 2.12
N LYS A 64 -8.13 -1.40 2.85
CA LYS A 64 -9.54 -1.83 2.91
C LYS A 64 -10.20 -1.80 1.54
N ARG A 65 -10.06 -0.70 0.79
CA ARG A 65 -10.64 -0.59 -0.56
C ARG A 65 -10.06 -1.59 -1.53
N LEU A 66 -8.74 -1.78 -1.54
CA LEU A 66 -8.10 -2.79 -2.38
C LEU A 66 -8.60 -4.21 -2.07
N GLN A 67 -8.90 -4.49 -0.80
CA GLN A 67 -9.49 -5.76 -0.39
C GLN A 67 -10.96 -5.87 -0.82
N GLU A 68 -11.77 -4.82 -0.63
CA GLU A 68 -13.17 -4.74 -1.08
C GLU A 68 -13.30 -4.89 -2.60
N TYR A 69 -12.36 -4.32 -3.36
CA TYR A 69 -12.28 -4.40 -4.82
C TYR A 69 -11.58 -5.66 -5.33
N TRP A 70 -11.30 -6.62 -4.45
CA TRP A 70 -10.69 -7.90 -4.81
C TRP A 70 -9.34 -7.78 -5.55
N MET A 71 -8.57 -6.73 -5.23
CA MET A 71 -7.23 -6.52 -5.80
C MET A 71 -6.14 -7.14 -4.92
N ILE A 72 -6.38 -7.18 -3.60
CA ILE A 72 -5.52 -7.87 -2.64
C ILE A 72 -6.33 -8.86 -1.82
N GLN A 73 -5.65 -9.88 -1.31
CA GLN A 73 -6.16 -10.76 -0.29
C GLN A 73 -5.30 -10.62 0.97
N LEU A 74 -5.96 -10.35 2.09
CA LEU A 74 -5.36 -10.28 3.42
C LEU A 74 -5.81 -11.51 4.20
N SER A 75 -4.88 -12.40 4.53
CA SER A 75 -5.17 -13.67 5.21
C SER A 75 -4.16 -13.91 6.34
N GLY A 76 -4.62 -13.72 7.57
CA GLY A 76 -3.80 -13.90 8.78
C GLY A 76 -2.62 -12.91 8.86
N TYR A 77 -1.48 -13.36 8.34
CA TYR A 77 -0.14 -12.75 8.34
C TYR A 77 0.42 -12.55 6.93
N GLU A 78 -0.43 -12.66 5.91
CA GLU A 78 -0.05 -12.57 4.51
C GLU A 78 -0.93 -11.54 3.80
N ILE A 79 -0.32 -10.74 2.93
CA ILE A 79 -0.98 -9.90 1.95
C ILE A 79 -0.48 -10.30 0.56
N THR A 80 -1.42 -10.63 -0.33
CA THR A 80 -1.10 -11.14 -1.66
C THR A 80 -1.95 -10.47 -2.73
N LEU A 81 -1.36 -10.16 -3.88
CA LEU A 81 -2.07 -9.67 -5.05
C LEU A 81 -2.94 -10.79 -5.64
N THR A 82 -4.23 -10.52 -5.82
CA THR A 82 -5.09 -11.41 -6.61
C THR A 82 -4.69 -11.37 -8.09
N SER A 83 -5.23 -12.28 -8.91
CA SER A 83 -5.03 -12.21 -10.37
C SER A 83 -5.42 -10.84 -10.95
N TYR A 84 -6.45 -10.20 -10.41
CA TYR A 84 -6.88 -8.86 -10.82
C TYR A 84 -5.89 -7.79 -10.35
N GLY A 85 -5.47 -7.83 -9.08
CA GLY A 85 -4.45 -6.91 -8.56
C GLY A 85 -3.12 -6.99 -9.31
N GLN A 86 -2.70 -8.19 -9.72
CA GLN A 86 -1.48 -8.38 -10.53
C GLN A 86 -1.61 -7.73 -11.92
N GLN A 87 -2.77 -7.81 -12.56
CA GLN A 87 -2.99 -7.15 -13.85
C GLN A 87 -2.87 -5.63 -13.74
N LEU A 88 -3.45 -5.05 -12.68
CA LEU A 88 -3.36 -3.61 -12.43
C LEU A 88 -1.95 -3.19 -12.03
N ALA A 89 -1.27 -3.96 -11.18
CA ALA A 89 0.10 -3.67 -10.76
C ALA A 89 1.07 -3.64 -11.95
N LYS A 90 0.89 -4.52 -12.94
CA LYS A 90 1.70 -4.53 -14.17
C LYS A 90 1.53 -3.29 -15.05
N GLN A 91 0.42 -2.57 -14.91
CA GLN A 91 0.18 -1.31 -15.64
C GLN A 91 0.92 -0.13 -14.99
N ILE A 92 1.41 -0.29 -13.76
CA ILE A 92 2.15 0.74 -13.04
C ILE A 92 3.64 0.57 -13.35
N GLU A 93 4.18 1.47 -14.16
CA GLU A 93 5.59 1.44 -14.51
C GLU A 93 6.51 1.73 -13.31
N LYS A 94 7.75 1.23 -13.36
CA LYS A 94 8.74 1.43 -12.29
C LYS A 94 9.03 2.91 -12.01
N ASN A 95 9.01 3.75 -13.04
CA ASN A 95 9.18 5.20 -12.89
C ASN A 95 8.01 5.84 -12.16
N GLU A 96 6.78 5.42 -12.49
CA GLU A 96 5.57 5.86 -11.78
C GLU A 96 5.61 5.44 -10.30
N TYR A 97 5.98 4.19 -10.03
CA TYR A 97 6.17 3.70 -8.66
C TYR A 97 7.16 4.55 -7.86
N THR A 98 8.28 4.93 -8.48
CA THR A 98 9.29 5.81 -7.86
C THR A 98 8.72 7.20 -7.59
N GLN A 99 7.89 7.73 -8.49
CA GLN A 99 7.22 9.01 -8.28
C GLN A 99 6.20 8.94 -7.14
N LEU A 100 5.42 7.86 -7.04
CA LEU A 100 4.48 7.62 -5.94
C LEU A 100 5.20 7.61 -4.59
N LYS A 101 6.34 6.91 -4.47
CA LYS A 101 7.21 6.95 -3.28
C LYS A 101 7.56 8.39 -2.88
N SER A 102 8.08 9.17 -3.82
CA SER A 102 8.48 10.57 -3.58
C SER A 102 7.30 11.46 -3.17
N ASP A 103 6.15 11.31 -3.82
CA ASP A 103 4.96 12.12 -3.55
C ASP A 103 4.41 11.85 -2.14
N ILE A 104 4.26 10.57 -1.78
CA ILE A 104 3.75 10.15 -0.47
C ILE A 104 4.74 10.57 0.62
N ALA A 105 6.04 10.42 0.39
CA ALA A 105 7.07 10.87 1.31
C ALA A 105 7.06 12.40 1.57
N LYS A 106 6.43 13.17 0.69
CA LYS A 106 6.21 14.62 0.85
C LYS A 106 4.81 14.97 1.37
N GLY A 107 4.01 13.96 1.77
CA GLY A 107 2.63 14.12 2.23
C GLY A 107 1.63 14.45 1.12
N LYS A 108 1.99 14.25 -0.16
CA LYS A 108 1.10 14.52 -1.31
C LYS A 108 0.28 13.28 -1.66
N LEU A 109 -0.86 13.14 -0.97
CA LEU A 109 -1.76 11.97 -1.12
C LEU A 109 -2.83 12.15 -2.20
N ARG A 110 -3.01 13.37 -2.70
CA ARG A 110 -3.88 13.73 -3.83
C ARG A 110 -3.06 13.95 -5.09
#